data_AF-A0AAD8D336-F1
#
_entry.id   AF-A0AAD8D336-F1
#
_cell.length_a   1.000
_cell.length_b   1.000
_cell.length_c   1.000
_cell.angle_alpha   90.00
_cell.angle_beta   90.00
_cell.angle_gamma   90.00
#
_symmetry.space_group_name_H-M   'P 1'
#
loop_
_entity.id
_entity.type
_entity.pdbx_description
1 polymer ?
#
loop_
_entity_poly.entity_id
_entity_poly.type
_entity_poly.pdbx_seq_one_letter_code
_entity_poly.pdbx_strand_id
1 'polypeptide(L)'
;MRPKLAFYYGFAFTWKCLLQNSTDAKASKRLKTLESLIRIIQSFPHEDPTYEKLQEDIERVRAKFRQTCSLLNVPADFRDCVSQSGMSF
;
A
#
# COMPACT_ATOMS: atom_id res chain seq x y z
N MET A 1 -6.42 12.24 -3.74
CA MET A 1 -6.12 10.83 -3.38
C MET A 1 -6.61 10.57 -1.95
N ARG A 2 -7.32 9.46 -1.68
CA ARG A 2 -7.87 9.16 -0.33
C ARG A 2 -6.73 8.86 0.68
N PRO A 3 -6.78 9.29 1.96
CA PRO A 3 -5.66 9.17 2.90
C PRO A 3 -5.11 7.75 3.08
N LYS A 4 -5.99 6.75 3.18
CA LYS A 4 -5.59 5.33 3.30
C LYS A 4 -4.80 4.84 2.08
N LEU A 5 -5.24 5.21 0.87
CA LEU A 5 -4.55 4.85 -0.37
C LEU A 5 -3.20 5.55 -0.49
N ALA A 6 -3.11 6.81 -0.06
CA ALA A 6 -1.87 7.57 -0.03
C ALA A 6 -0.83 6.92 0.91
N PHE A 7 -1.24 6.44 2.09
CA PHE A 7 -0.36 5.70 3.01
C PHE A 7 0.21 4.44 2.34
N TYR A 8 -0.64 3.57 1.77
CA TYR A 8 -0.18 2.35 1.11
C TYR A 8 0.74 2.63 -0.08
N TYR A 9 0.45 3.68 -0.84
CA TYR A 9 1.27 4.11 -1.96
C TYR A 9 2.65 4.58 -1.49
N GLY A 10 2.70 5.46 -0.49
CA GLY A 10 3.94 5.96 0.09
C GLY A 10 4.81 4.81 0.60
N PHE A 11 4.24 3.90 1.39
CA PHE A 11 4.93 2.68 1.83
C PHE A 11 5.53 1.90 0.65
N ALA A 12 4.71 1.57 -0.35
CA ALA A 12 5.15 0.76 -1.48
C ALA A 12 6.25 1.45 -2.31
N PHE A 13 6.13 2.75 -2.50
CA PHE A 13 7.09 3.55 -3.24
C PHE A 13 8.43 3.66 -2.52
N THR A 14 8.42 3.96 -1.21
CA THR A 14 9.64 4.02 -0.39
C THR A 14 10.39 2.69 -0.42
N TRP A 15 9.68 1.57 -0.20
CA TRP A 15 10.30 0.24 -0.27
C TRP A 15 10.82 -0.11 -1.66
N LYS A 16 10.12 0.32 -2.73
CA LYS A 16 10.60 0.16 -4.09
C LYS A 16 11.93 0.88 -4.29
N CYS A 17 12.05 2.14 -3.88
CA CYS A 17 13.28 2.92 -3.98
C CYS A 17 14.43 2.31 -3.18
N LEU A 18 14.15 1.75 -2.00
CA LEU A 18 15.17 1.08 -1.18
C LEU A 18 15.68 -0.21 -1.84
N LEU A 19 14.79 -0.97 -2.47
CA LEU A 19 15.11 -2.29 -3.03
C LEU A 19 15.60 -2.23 -4.48
N GLN A 20 15.40 -1.14 -5.22
CA GLN A 20 15.73 -1.07 -6.65
C GLN A 20 17.22 -1.33 -6.95
N ASN A 21 18.10 -0.98 -6.02
CA ASN A 21 19.55 -1.15 -6.15
C ASN A 21 20.09 -2.34 -5.34
N SER A 22 19.21 -3.15 -4.76
CA SER A 22 19.61 -4.29 -3.92
C SER A 22 20.11 -5.45 -4.78
N THR A 23 21.25 -6.04 -4.39
CA THR A 23 21.81 -7.26 -5.01
C THR A 23 21.21 -8.56 -4.43
N ASP A 24 20.32 -8.47 -3.43
CA ASP A 24 19.59 -9.61 -2.87
C ASP A 24 18.75 -10.32 -3.94
N ALA A 25 18.96 -11.63 -4.12
CA ALA A 25 18.17 -12.47 -5.03
C ALA A 25 16.66 -12.43 -4.73
N LYS A 26 16.26 -12.16 -3.49
CA LYS A 26 14.85 -11.99 -3.09
C LYS A 26 14.30 -10.60 -3.38
N ALA A 27 15.15 -9.60 -3.67
CA ALA A 27 14.71 -8.23 -3.95
C ALA A 27 13.83 -8.16 -5.21
N SER A 28 14.15 -8.93 -6.27
CA SER A 28 13.33 -8.97 -7.49
C SER A 28 11.87 -9.40 -7.20
N LYS A 29 11.67 -10.41 -6.35
CA LYS A 29 10.32 -10.87 -5.96
C LYS A 29 9.59 -9.82 -5.12
N ARG A 30 10.29 -9.17 -4.18
CA ARG A 30 9.74 -8.10 -3.35
C ARG A 30 9.34 -6.88 -4.20
N LEU A 31 10.21 -6.46 -5.12
CA LEU A 31 9.97 -5.38 -6.08
C LEU A 31 8.74 -5.65 -6.94
N LYS A 32 8.60 -6.85 -7.53
CA LYS A 32 7.40 -7.22 -8.30
C LYS A 32 6.11 -7.10 -7.48
N THR A 33 6.16 -7.44 -6.20
CA THR A 33 4.99 -7.33 -5.31
C THR A 33 4.67 -5.87 -5.00
N LEU A 34 5.68 -5.04 -4.75
CA LEU A 34 5.54 -3.61 -4.52
C LEU A 34 4.98 -2.88 -5.75
N GLU A 35 5.47 -3.22 -6.94
CA GLU A 35 4.95 -2.67 -8.20
C GLU A 35 3.50 -3.07 -8.44
N SER A 36 3.13 -4.32 -8.14
CA SER A 36 1.74 -4.77 -8.21
C SER A 36 0.84 -3.99 -7.25
N LEU A 37 1.29 -3.71 -6.03
CA LEU A 37 0.54 -2.89 -5.07
C LEU A 37 0.35 -1.45 -5.57
N ILE A 38 1.42 -0.83 -6.08
CA ILE A 38 1.38 0.52 -6.66
C ILE A 38 0.38 0.58 -7.82
N ARG A 39 0.42 -0.39 -8.74
CA ARG A 39 -0.50 -0.46 -9.89
C ARG A 39 -1.96 -0.53 -9.46
N ILE A 40 -2.29 -1.37 -8.48
CA ILE A 40 -3.67 -1.49 -7.97
C ILE A 40 -4.13 -0.14 -7.38
N ILE A 41 -3.26 0.57 -6.67
CA ILE A 41 -3.61 1.87 -6.10
C ILE A 41 -3.80 2.93 -7.18
N GLN A 42 -2.96 2.93 -8.21
CA GLN A 42 -3.05 3.87 -9.35
C GLN A 42 -4.24 3.60 -10.27
N SER A 43 -4.77 2.37 -10.29
CA SER A 43 -5.96 2.03 -11.09
C SER A 43 -7.28 2.46 -10.47
N PHE A 44 -7.28 3.07 -9.27
CA PHE A 44 -8.52 3.54 -8.66
C PHE A 44 -9.12 4.70 -9.46
N PRO A 45 -10.43 4.66 -9.78
CA PRO A 45 -11.11 5.80 -10.36
C PRO A 45 -11.13 6.94 -9.33
N HIS A 46 -10.46 8.03 -9.66
CA HIS A 46 -10.36 9.22 -8.79
C HIS A 46 -11.52 10.20 -9.01
N GLU A 47 -12.28 10.02 -10.08
CA GLU A 47 -13.29 10.98 -10.56
C GLU A 47 -14.73 10.56 -10.25
N ASP A 48 -14.97 9.32 -9.81
CA ASP A 48 -16.30 8.80 -9.50
C ASP A 48 -16.57 8.78 -7.98
N PRO A 49 -17.40 9.71 -7.46
CA PRO A 49 -17.78 9.74 -6.04
C PRO A 49 -18.74 8.60 -5.65
N THR A 50 -19.40 7.96 -6.62
CA THR A 50 -20.37 6.86 -6.43
C THR A 50 -19.77 5.47 -6.64
N TYR A 51 -18.45 5.35 -6.74
CA TYR A 51 -17.78 4.10 -7.03
C TYR A 51 -18.14 2.99 -6.02
N GLU A 52 -19.12 2.14 -6.38
CA GLU A 52 -19.70 1.13 -5.48
C GLU A 52 -18.67 0.07 -5.05
N LYS A 53 -17.68 -0.19 -5.91
CA LYS A 53 -16.59 -1.15 -5.66
C LYS A 53 -15.44 -0.59 -4.84
N LEU A 54 -15.53 0.66 -4.39
CA LEU A 54 -14.48 1.32 -3.62
C LEU A 54 -14.05 0.50 -2.40
N GLN A 55 -15.02 -0.02 -1.65
CA GLN A 55 -14.75 -0.77 -0.44
C GLN A 55 -14.05 -2.09 -0.75
N GLU A 56 -14.50 -2.82 -1.78
CA GLU A 56 -13.87 -4.06 -2.25
C GLU A 56 -12.44 -3.83 -2.71
N ASP A 57 -12.20 -2.77 -3.48
CA ASP A 57 -10.88 -2.45 -3.98
C ASP A 57 -9.94 -1.99 -2.84
N ILE A 58 -10.45 -1.27 -1.84
CA ILE A 58 -9.67 -0.91 -0.64
C ILE A 58 -9.26 -2.19 0.11
N GLU A 59 -10.16 -3.15 0.27
CA GLU A 59 -9.83 -4.45 0.89
C GLU A 59 -8.84 -5.26 0.03
N ARG A 60 -8.92 -5.16 -1.30
CA ARG A 60 -7.91 -5.74 -2.21
C ARG A 60 -6.53 -5.12 -1.99
N VAL A 61 -6.45 -3.78 -1.91
CA VAL A 61 -5.21 -3.06 -1.58
C VAL A 61 -4.68 -3.50 -0.23
N ARG A 62 -5.55 -3.59 0.78
CA ARG A 62 -5.17 -4.02 2.13
C ARG A 62 -4.65 -5.45 2.16
N ALA A 63 -5.30 -6.38 1.46
CA ALA A 63 -4.83 -7.76 1.35
C ALA A 63 -3.46 -7.84 0.68
N LYS A 64 -3.26 -7.09 -0.41
CA LYS A 64 -1.98 -7.03 -1.12
C LYS A 64 -0.88 -6.38 -0.27
N PHE A 65 -1.22 -5.35 0.49
CA PHE A 65 -0.34 -4.71 1.44
C PHE A 65 0.14 -5.67 2.54
N ARG A 66 -0.78 -6.44 3.15
CA ARG A 66 -0.41 -7.47 4.14
C ARG A 66 0.55 -8.51 3.54
N GLN A 67 0.27 -9.00 2.34
CA GLN A 67 1.17 -9.90 1.62
C GLN A 67 2.56 -9.28 1.42
N THR A 68 2.61 -8.00 1.07
CA THR A 68 3.86 -7.26 0.86
C THR A 68 4.66 -7.14 2.17
N CYS A 69 3.99 -6.81 3.28
CA CYS A 69 4.62 -6.73 4.60
C CYS A 69 5.23 -8.07 5.03
N SER A 70 4.51 -9.19 4.82
CA SER A 70 5.06 -10.53 5.09
C SER A 70 6.30 -10.85 4.25
N LEU A 71 6.35 -10.43 2.99
CA LEU A 71 7.51 -10.65 2.11
C LEU A 71 8.72 -9.77 2.49
N LEU A 72 8.45 -8.60 3.07
CA LEU A 72 9.46 -7.67 3.58
C LEU A 72 9.88 -7.99 5.03
N ASN A 73 9.24 -8.98 5.67
CA ASN A 73 9.42 -9.31 7.09
C ASN A 73 9.19 -8.10 8.02
N VAL A 74 8.16 -7.28 7.73
CA VAL A 74 7.77 -6.15 8.58
C VAL A 74 6.36 -6.35 9.12
N PRO A 75 6.02 -5.76 10.27
CA PRO A 75 4.66 -5.78 10.81
C PRO A 75 3.66 -5.20 9.80
N ALA A 76 2.48 -5.81 9.69
CA ALA A 76 1.41 -5.35 8.81
C ALA A 76 0.28 -4.62 9.55
N ASP A 77 0.33 -4.64 10.89
CA ASP A 77 -0.67 -3.99 11.73
C ASP A 77 -0.21 -2.55 12.01
N PHE A 78 -0.73 -1.62 11.21
CA PHE A 78 -0.47 -0.20 11.34
C PHE A 78 -1.70 0.53 11.89
N ARG A 79 -2.51 -0.14 12.72
CA ARG A 79 -3.73 0.43 13.32
C ARG A 79 -3.48 1.74 14.06
N ASP A 80 -2.26 2.00 14.49
CA ASP A 80 -1.89 3.22 15.22
C ASP A 80 -1.50 4.41 14.33
N CYS A 81 -1.17 4.23 13.05
CA CYS A 81 -0.74 5.35 12.21
C CYS A 81 -1.88 6.14 11.56
N VAL A 82 -3.11 5.61 11.56
CA VAL A 82 -4.31 6.27 11.01
C VAL A 82 -5.29 6.72 12.10
N SER A 83 -5.19 6.18 13.31
CA SER A 83 -6.12 6.46 14.41
C SER A 83 -5.74 7.68 15.27
N GLN A 84 -4.52 8.23 15.13
CA GLN A 84 -4.06 9.38 15.92
C GLN A 84 -4.24 10.75 15.24
N SER A 85 -5.18 10.88 14.30
CA SER A 85 -5.69 12.19 13.87
C SER A 85 -7.06 12.50 14.49
N GLY A 86 -7.30 12.03 15.70
CA GLY A 86 -8.34 12.54 16.59
C GLY A 86 -7.86 13.83 17.25
N MET A 87 -7.84 14.94 16.48
CA MET A 87 -7.84 16.26 17.09
C MET A 87 -9.18 16.40 17.81
N SER A 88 -9.17 16.14 19.12
CA SER A 88 -10.22 16.61 20.02
C SER A 88 -9.99 18.10 20.22
N PHE A 89 -10.98 18.90 19.82
CA PHE A 89 -11.15 20.27 20.27
C PHE A 89 -12.22 20.29 21.36
#